data_AF-A0A9P6B928-F1
#
_entry.id   AF-A0A9P6B928-F1
#
_cell.length_a   1.000
_cell.length_b   1.000
_cell.length_c   1.000
_cell.angle_alpha   90.00
_cell.angle_beta   90.00
_cell.angle_gamma   90.00
#
_symmetry.space_group_name_H-M   'P 1'
#
loop_
_entity.id
_entity.type
_entity.pdbx_description
1 polymer ?
#
loop_
_entity_poly.entity_id
_entity_poly.type
_entity_poly.pdbx_seq_one_letter_code
_entity_poly.pdbx_strand_id
1 'polypeptide(L)'
;MLALSILLQSSDMGLGQRGRLKALELRDLAQCHFDLSLNSGWITADLAQAALLLVIFEACCHPAHSESRARSALFLLDSLILGLGFLDLDKEYNATTFRPNSVPSLGVPFSDHIGQAAIGPGATQRGCSCSYFQLSTTSPSSRRITPLWATCPGWNDDWDVIETRREEQRELVWTALYLTSGFLSHYSSVMSQNLSIAKAWNFKVFFPAERLFGTPQMQVDLAAKHSIWALQARCHMLYTSCLSVHHDESISEYDKGQFAVQAWLETEQIKQMLESHTCDIEKANLYFGRQILFDTQNLVSSQYTRYVPHPSIGDPLFHRDKAELWLRHQKNVMQGFLAALSRVTGSKENSLATRPYFTFWFHDQLARYLDIWVQDPTLRIALDLCVQLLPPAEYLMGLFPSNYAIEKYEALHLRLVDACNCTGIPAPSPPNYTIL
;
A
#
# COMPACT_ATOMS: atom_id res chain seq x y z
N MET A 1 -6.89 -19.66 -3.41
CA MET A 1 -8.12 -18.86 -3.16
C MET A 1 -8.95 -19.37 -1.98
N LEU A 2 -9.30 -20.65 -1.90
CA LEU A 2 -10.20 -21.16 -0.84
C LEU A 2 -9.68 -20.92 0.59
N ALA A 3 -8.37 -21.11 0.84
CA ALA A 3 -7.77 -20.83 2.14
C ALA A 3 -8.00 -19.36 2.58
N LEU A 4 -7.72 -18.41 1.68
CA LEU A 4 -7.92 -16.99 1.91
C LEU A 4 -9.40 -16.66 2.13
N SER A 5 -10.31 -17.17 1.29
CA SER A 5 -11.74 -16.88 1.44
C SER A 5 -12.32 -17.40 2.75
N ILE A 6 -11.87 -18.57 3.22
CA ILE A 6 -12.24 -19.10 4.54
C ILE A 6 -11.65 -18.24 5.65
N LEU A 7 -10.38 -17.80 5.53
CA LEU A 7 -9.76 -16.91 6.50
C LEU A 7 -10.54 -15.59 6.65
N LEU A 8 -10.90 -14.95 5.53
CA LEU A 8 -11.70 -13.71 5.53
C LEU A 8 -13.10 -13.91 6.15
N GLN A 9 -13.61 -15.14 6.27
CA GLN A 9 -14.90 -15.42 6.92
C GLN A 9 -14.74 -15.94 8.36
N SER A 10 -13.51 -16.03 8.86
CA SER A 10 -13.18 -16.72 10.12
C SER A 10 -12.91 -15.80 11.29
N SER A 11 -13.45 -14.58 11.27
CA SER A 11 -13.55 -13.80 12.50
C SER A 11 -14.37 -14.56 13.53
N ASP A 12 -14.22 -14.19 14.80
CA ASP A 12 -15.01 -14.77 15.89
C ASP A 12 -16.53 -14.50 15.79
N MET A 13 -16.94 -13.54 14.95
CA MET A 13 -18.35 -13.36 14.56
C MET A 13 -18.81 -14.30 13.42
N GLY A 14 -17.87 -14.89 12.69
CA GLY A 14 -18.12 -15.78 11.55
C GLY A 14 -17.81 -17.23 11.89
N LEU A 15 -16.89 -17.84 11.13
CA LEU A 15 -16.48 -19.24 11.33
C LEU A 15 -15.58 -19.45 12.56
N GLY A 16 -15.15 -18.38 13.22
CA GLY A 16 -14.35 -18.39 14.44
C GLY A 16 -13.07 -19.23 14.33
N GLN A 17 -12.62 -19.77 15.47
CA GLN A 17 -11.42 -20.59 15.56
C GLN A 17 -11.44 -21.77 14.57
N ARG A 18 -12.59 -22.44 14.41
CA ARG A 18 -12.71 -23.57 13.46
C ARG A 18 -12.44 -23.14 12.03
N GLY A 19 -12.95 -21.97 11.63
CA GLY A 19 -12.65 -21.38 10.33
C GLY A 19 -11.17 -21.07 10.15
N ARG A 20 -10.53 -20.47 11.15
CA ARG A 20 -9.10 -20.12 11.11
C ARG A 20 -8.22 -21.36 10.97
N LEU A 21 -8.52 -22.41 11.75
CA LEU A 21 -7.81 -23.70 11.64
C LEU A 21 -8.03 -24.33 10.26
N LYS A 22 -9.26 -24.29 9.73
CA LYS A 22 -9.53 -24.81 8.40
C LYS A 22 -8.81 -24.03 7.29
N ALA A 23 -8.74 -22.71 7.44
CA ALA A 23 -7.99 -21.86 6.52
C ALA A 23 -6.49 -22.22 6.50
N LEU A 24 -5.91 -22.50 7.67
CA LEU A 24 -4.52 -22.95 7.80
C LEU A 24 -4.30 -24.31 7.13
N GLU A 25 -5.17 -25.30 7.39
CA GLU A 25 -5.10 -26.61 6.71
C GLU A 25 -5.13 -26.46 5.18
N LEU A 26 -6.06 -25.64 4.67
CA LEU A 26 -6.19 -25.40 3.24
C LEU A 26 -5.00 -24.65 2.66
N ARG A 27 -4.40 -23.74 3.43
CA ARG A 27 -3.18 -23.04 3.04
C ARG A 27 -2.01 -24.03 2.94
N ASP A 28 -1.87 -24.94 3.91
CA ASP A 28 -0.79 -25.92 3.88
C ASP A 28 -0.94 -26.91 2.72
N LEU A 29 -2.18 -27.35 2.42
CA LEU A 29 -2.46 -28.10 1.20
C LEU A 29 -2.12 -27.31 -0.07
N ALA A 30 -2.46 -26.03 -0.11
CA ALA A 30 -2.10 -25.17 -1.23
C ALA A 30 -0.58 -25.02 -1.39
N GLN A 31 0.17 -24.89 -0.29
CA GLN A 31 1.63 -24.87 -0.30
C GLN A 31 2.21 -26.19 -0.83
N CYS A 32 1.67 -27.35 -0.41
CA CYS A 32 2.13 -28.64 -0.95
C CYS A 32 1.93 -28.74 -2.47
N HIS A 33 0.77 -28.34 -2.99
CA HIS A 33 0.52 -28.33 -4.44
C HIS A 33 1.40 -27.33 -5.19
N PHE A 34 1.64 -26.17 -4.58
CA PHE A 34 2.54 -25.16 -5.11
C PHE A 34 3.98 -25.69 -5.21
N ASP A 35 4.49 -26.30 -4.15
CA ASP A 35 5.83 -26.89 -4.11
C ASP A 35 5.99 -28.04 -5.11
N LEU A 36 4.94 -28.86 -5.29
CA LEU A 36 4.93 -29.90 -6.32
C LEU A 36 5.05 -29.30 -7.73
N SER A 37 4.32 -28.22 -8.03
CA SER A 37 4.41 -27.52 -9.33
C SER A 37 5.80 -26.94 -9.58
N LEU A 38 6.41 -26.34 -8.55
CA LEU A 38 7.78 -25.85 -8.63
C LEU A 38 8.77 -26.98 -8.90
N ASN A 39 8.70 -28.06 -8.13
CA ASN A 39 9.61 -29.19 -8.25
C ASN A 39 9.45 -29.94 -9.58
N SER A 40 8.26 -29.93 -10.19
CA SER A 40 8.03 -30.47 -11.53
C SER A 40 8.43 -29.52 -12.65
N GLY A 41 8.94 -28.32 -12.34
CA GLY A 41 9.32 -27.29 -13.32
C GLY A 41 8.12 -26.62 -14.01
N TRP A 42 6.91 -26.79 -13.48
CA TRP A 42 5.69 -26.19 -14.04
C TRP A 42 5.54 -24.77 -13.48
N ILE A 43 6.35 -23.85 -14.01
CA ILE A 43 6.38 -22.45 -13.61
C ILE A 43 5.58 -21.63 -14.62
N THR A 44 4.37 -21.20 -14.24
CA THR A 44 3.42 -20.48 -15.09
C THR A 44 2.91 -19.20 -14.42
N ALA A 45 2.18 -18.37 -15.17
CA ALA A 45 1.50 -17.20 -14.62
C ALA A 45 0.53 -17.56 -13.49
N ASP A 46 -0.17 -18.68 -13.60
CA ASP A 46 -1.09 -19.16 -12.57
C ASP A 46 -0.35 -19.51 -11.27
N LEU A 47 0.88 -20.02 -11.37
CA LEU A 47 1.72 -20.29 -10.20
C LEU A 47 2.13 -18.97 -9.51
N ALA A 48 2.46 -17.92 -10.27
CA ALA A 48 2.73 -16.61 -9.71
C ALA A 48 1.48 -15.99 -9.05
N GLN A 49 0.30 -16.16 -9.64
CA GLN A 49 -0.97 -15.76 -9.01
C GLN A 49 -1.22 -16.54 -7.71
N ALA A 50 -0.92 -17.84 -7.68
CA ALA A 50 -1.00 -18.64 -6.46
C ALA A 50 -0.03 -18.14 -5.38
N ALA A 51 1.22 -17.79 -5.75
CA ALA A 51 2.17 -17.17 -4.83
C ALA A 51 1.66 -15.83 -4.28
N LEU A 52 1.06 -14.98 -5.13
CA LEU A 52 0.46 -13.72 -4.69
C LEU A 52 -0.63 -13.95 -3.64
N LEU A 53 -1.50 -14.94 -3.86
CA LEU A 53 -2.55 -15.30 -2.90
C LEU A 53 -1.97 -15.83 -1.57
N LEU A 54 -0.85 -16.55 -1.60
CA LEU A 54 -0.14 -16.97 -0.40
C LEU A 54 0.43 -15.74 0.34
N VAL A 55 1.03 -14.79 -0.35
CA VAL A 55 1.49 -13.52 0.26
C VAL A 55 0.35 -12.76 0.92
N ILE A 56 -0.81 -12.64 0.26
CA ILE A 56 -1.99 -11.99 0.83
C ILE A 56 -2.49 -12.74 2.08
N PHE A 57 -2.46 -14.08 2.05
CA PHE A 57 -2.82 -14.90 3.21
C PHE A 57 -1.87 -14.62 4.39
N GLU A 58 -0.56 -14.62 4.15
CA GLU A 58 0.44 -14.33 5.19
C GLU A 58 0.48 -12.86 5.63
N ALA A 59 -0.12 -11.94 4.86
CA ALA A 59 -0.32 -10.56 5.27
C ALA A 59 -1.52 -10.39 6.24
N CYS A 60 -2.39 -11.40 6.35
CA CYS A 60 -3.56 -11.36 7.22
C CYS A 60 -3.22 -11.84 8.64
N CYS A 61 -3.87 -11.25 9.63
CA CYS A 61 -3.79 -11.76 11.00
C CYS A 61 -4.42 -13.16 11.10
N HIS A 62 -3.63 -14.15 11.54
CA HIS A 62 -4.09 -15.52 11.78
C HIS A 62 -3.27 -16.21 12.90
N PRO A 63 -3.73 -17.35 13.46
CA PRO A 63 -3.12 -17.95 14.65
C PRO A 63 -1.66 -18.38 14.46
N ALA A 64 -1.31 -18.86 13.27
CA ALA A 64 0.05 -19.29 12.94
C ALA A 64 0.88 -18.20 12.22
N HIS A 65 0.50 -16.92 12.35
CA HIS A 65 1.18 -15.80 11.68
C HIS A 65 2.60 -15.69 12.19
N SER A 66 3.55 -15.43 11.29
CA SER A 66 4.90 -15.05 11.66
C SER A 66 5.52 -14.21 10.55
N GLU A 67 6.40 -13.28 10.95
CA GLU A 67 7.21 -12.50 10.01
C GLU A 67 8.03 -13.40 9.06
N SER A 68 8.55 -14.53 9.58
CA SER A 68 9.34 -15.47 8.78
C SER A 68 8.57 -16.04 7.60
N ARG A 69 7.31 -16.48 7.82
CA ARG A 69 6.44 -17.05 6.78
C ARG A 69 6.07 -16.00 5.75
N ALA A 70 5.68 -14.82 6.21
CA ALA A 70 5.26 -13.75 5.32
C ALA A 70 6.41 -13.26 4.43
N ARG A 71 7.62 -13.13 5.01
CA ARG A 71 8.85 -12.84 4.26
C ARG A 71 9.18 -13.93 3.24
N SER A 72 9.13 -15.21 3.62
CA SER A 72 9.39 -16.33 2.71
C SER A 72 8.40 -16.36 1.53
N ALA A 73 7.11 -16.11 1.79
CA ALA A 73 6.10 -16.02 0.73
C ALA A 73 6.40 -14.86 -0.23
N LEU A 74 6.80 -13.69 0.30
CA LEU A 74 7.11 -12.52 -0.51
C LEU A 74 8.35 -12.74 -1.40
N PHE A 75 9.41 -13.32 -0.84
CA PHE A 75 10.63 -13.63 -1.60
C PHE A 75 10.38 -14.62 -2.74
N LEU A 76 9.54 -15.62 -2.48
CA LEU A 76 9.12 -16.60 -3.47
C LEU A 76 8.31 -15.96 -4.61
N LEU A 77 7.38 -15.06 -4.29
CA LEU A 77 6.65 -14.27 -5.28
C LEU A 77 7.59 -13.40 -6.12
N ASP A 78 8.53 -12.68 -5.48
CA ASP A 78 9.53 -11.85 -6.17
C ASP A 78 10.37 -12.69 -7.15
N SER A 79 10.81 -13.87 -6.71
CA SER A 79 11.59 -14.81 -7.52
C SER A 79 10.79 -15.31 -8.74
N LEU A 80 9.49 -15.58 -8.58
CA LEU A 80 8.61 -16.00 -9.66
C LEU A 80 8.35 -14.87 -10.66
N ILE A 81 8.06 -13.66 -10.17
CA ILE A 81 7.86 -12.47 -11.00
C ILE A 81 9.10 -12.20 -11.85
N LEU A 82 10.28 -12.29 -11.25
CA LEU A 82 11.55 -12.14 -11.96
C LEU A 82 11.77 -13.27 -12.96
N GLY A 83 11.61 -14.53 -12.54
CA GLY A 83 11.87 -15.71 -13.38
C GLY A 83 10.94 -15.83 -14.59
N LEU A 84 9.70 -15.35 -14.46
CA LEU A 84 8.72 -15.29 -15.55
C LEU A 84 8.86 -14.03 -16.44
N GLY A 85 9.79 -13.12 -16.12
CA GLY A 85 10.02 -11.91 -16.89
C GLY A 85 8.88 -10.88 -16.80
N PHE A 86 8.06 -10.93 -15.74
CA PHE A 86 6.89 -10.06 -15.61
C PHE A 86 7.24 -8.58 -15.42
N LEU A 87 8.46 -8.27 -14.97
CA LEU A 87 8.93 -6.90 -14.88
C LEU A 87 9.32 -6.31 -16.25
N ASP A 88 9.43 -7.13 -17.30
CA ASP A 88 9.83 -6.73 -18.65
C ASP A 88 8.70 -6.85 -19.70
N LEU A 89 7.44 -7.05 -19.25
CA LEU A 89 6.28 -7.33 -20.11
C LEU A 89 6.09 -6.34 -21.26
N ASP A 90 6.30 -5.06 -21.00
CA ASP A 90 6.01 -3.97 -21.92
C ASP A 90 7.28 -3.27 -22.45
N LYS A 91 8.44 -3.93 -22.33
CA LYS A 91 9.74 -3.39 -22.75
C LYS A 91 9.76 -2.92 -24.22
N GLU A 92 9.00 -3.58 -25.09
CA GLU A 92 8.91 -3.25 -26.52
C GLU A 92 7.89 -2.15 -26.84
N TYR A 93 7.05 -1.74 -25.88
CA TYR A 93 5.88 -0.88 -26.10
C TYR A 93 6.01 0.53 -25.48
N ASN A 94 7.24 1.05 -25.36
CA ASN A 94 7.54 2.36 -24.75
C ASN A 94 7.05 2.51 -23.30
N ALA A 95 7.03 1.41 -22.54
CA ALA A 95 6.80 1.48 -21.10
C ALA A 95 7.82 2.43 -20.43
N THR A 96 7.40 3.06 -19.34
CA THR A 96 8.28 3.91 -18.56
C THR A 96 9.46 3.09 -18.03
N THR A 97 10.68 3.63 -18.16
CA THR A 97 11.89 3.01 -17.62
C THR A 97 12.57 3.98 -16.66
N PHE A 98 13.23 3.43 -15.64
CA PHE A 98 13.90 4.22 -14.60
C PHE A 98 15.38 3.88 -14.57
N ARG A 99 16.22 4.88 -14.26
CA ARG A 99 17.66 4.63 -14.12
C ARG A 99 17.95 3.95 -12.78
N PRO A 100 18.89 2.99 -12.73
CA PRO A 100 19.33 2.42 -11.47
C PRO A 100 19.80 3.49 -10.48
N ASN A 101 19.47 3.30 -9.19
CA ASN A 101 19.85 4.19 -8.09
C ASN A 101 19.45 5.67 -8.28
N SER A 102 18.42 5.93 -9.08
CA SER A 102 17.85 7.26 -9.28
C SER A 102 16.41 7.30 -8.80
N VAL A 103 15.94 8.50 -8.46
CA VAL A 103 14.54 8.71 -8.07
C VAL A 103 13.63 8.36 -9.25
N PRO A 104 12.60 7.52 -9.04
CA PRO A 104 11.68 7.14 -10.11
C PRO A 104 10.75 8.30 -10.48
N SER A 105 11.27 9.21 -11.31
CA SER A 105 10.56 10.38 -11.82
C SER A 105 10.31 10.26 -13.32
N LEU A 106 9.19 10.83 -13.80
CA LEU A 106 8.88 10.88 -15.23
C LEU A 106 9.61 12.02 -15.96
N GLY A 107 10.23 12.96 -15.23
CA GLY A 107 11.00 14.06 -15.81
C GLY A 107 10.18 15.09 -16.62
N VAL A 108 8.84 15.02 -16.59
CA VAL A 108 7.95 15.95 -17.30
C VAL A 108 7.26 16.88 -16.30
N PRO A 109 7.37 18.22 -16.43
CA PRO A 109 6.69 19.17 -15.54
C PRO A 109 5.17 19.04 -15.64
N PHE A 110 4.50 19.05 -14.49
CA PHE A 110 3.03 18.97 -14.38
C PHE A 110 2.30 20.11 -15.13
N SER A 111 2.95 21.25 -15.33
CA SER A 111 2.33 22.49 -15.81
C SER A 111 1.95 22.50 -17.31
N ASP A 112 2.47 21.57 -18.12
CA ASP A 112 2.27 21.60 -19.58
C ASP A 112 1.01 20.86 -20.07
N HIS A 113 0.31 20.11 -19.21
CA HIS A 113 -0.68 19.11 -19.68
C HIS A 113 -2.05 19.10 -18.99
N ILE A 114 -2.29 19.97 -18.00
CA ILE A 114 -3.62 20.08 -17.35
C ILE A 114 -4.72 20.50 -18.35
N GLY A 115 -4.35 21.04 -19.52
CA GLY A 115 -5.28 21.41 -20.59
C GLY A 115 -5.71 20.30 -21.54
N GLN A 116 -5.10 19.10 -21.49
CA GLN A 116 -5.34 18.02 -22.46
C GLN A 116 -5.37 16.64 -21.80
N ALA A 117 -6.01 16.50 -20.63
CA ALA A 117 -6.41 15.16 -20.18
C ALA A 117 -7.24 14.51 -21.31
N ALA A 118 -6.87 13.29 -21.72
CA ALA A 118 -7.57 12.49 -22.72
C ALA A 118 -9.08 12.76 -22.70
N ILE A 119 -9.59 13.42 -23.75
CA ILE A 119 -11.00 13.73 -23.91
C ILE A 119 -11.69 12.38 -24.13
N GLY A 120 -12.20 11.79 -23.05
CA GLY A 120 -13.26 10.79 -23.18
C GLY A 120 -14.40 11.40 -24.01
N PRO A 121 -15.15 10.63 -24.80
CA PRO A 121 -16.18 11.17 -25.67
C PRO A 121 -17.20 11.99 -24.84
N GLY A 122 -17.08 13.33 -24.91
CA GLY A 122 -17.95 14.28 -24.20
C GLY A 122 -17.30 15.16 -23.10
N ALA A 123 -16.00 15.09 -22.83
CA ALA A 123 -15.39 15.89 -21.75
C ALA A 123 -15.12 17.36 -22.14
N THR A 124 -16.03 18.27 -21.77
CA THR A 124 -15.88 19.73 -21.90
C THR A 124 -15.57 20.45 -20.58
N GLN A 125 -15.16 19.73 -19.52
CA GLN A 125 -14.95 20.32 -18.19
C GLN A 125 -13.59 19.99 -17.57
N ARG A 126 -13.05 20.96 -16.80
CA ARG A 126 -11.90 20.80 -15.91
C ARG A 126 -12.14 19.62 -14.96
N GLY A 127 -11.31 18.59 -15.02
CA GLY A 127 -11.38 17.43 -14.14
C GLY A 127 -10.56 16.25 -14.66
N CYS A 128 -10.38 15.22 -13.84
CA CYS A 128 -9.68 13.99 -14.24
C CYS A 128 -10.63 12.99 -14.95
N SER A 129 -10.12 12.17 -15.87
CA SER A 129 -10.90 11.16 -16.60
C SER A 129 -10.94 9.78 -15.93
N CYS A 130 -10.37 9.61 -14.73
CA CYS A 130 -10.23 8.31 -14.08
C CYS A 130 -11.57 7.58 -13.86
N SER A 131 -12.65 8.30 -13.57
CA SER A 131 -13.99 7.71 -13.34
C SER A 131 -14.58 7.02 -14.58
N TYR A 132 -14.13 7.37 -15.79
CA TYR A 132 -14.54 6.68 -17.01
C TYR A 132 -13.93 5.29 -17.12
N PHE A 133 -12.71 5.13 -16.60
CA PHE A 133 -11.93 3.91 -16.73
C PHE A 133 -12.04 2.97 -15.52
N GLN A 134 -12.81 3.31 -14.50
CA GLN A 134 -12.98 2.43 -13.33
C GLN A 134 -13.83 1.19 -13.66
N LEU A 135 -13.59 0.10 -12.94
CA LEU A 135 -14.28 -1.18 -13.12
C LEU A 135 -15.81 -1.06 -13.02
N SER A 136 -16.31 -0.23 -12.10
CA SER A 136 -17.75 -0.03 -11.92
C SER A 136 -18.44 0.77 -13.02
N THR A 137 -17.67 1.37 -13.92
CA THR A 137 -18.14 2.03 -15.14
C THR A 137 -18.07 1.07 -16.32
N THR A 138 -16.92 0.42 -16.53
CA THR A 138 -16.71 -0.53 -17.65
C THR A 138 -17.50 -1.82 -17.47
N SER A 139 -17.63 -2.32 -16.23
CA SER A 139 -18.42 -3.49 -15.88
C SER A 139 -19.36 -3.19 -14.70
N PRO A 140 -20.58 -2.67 -14.95
CA PRO A 140 -21.51 -2.25 -13.90
C PRO A 140 -21.88 -3.36 -12.89
N SER A 141 -21.84 -4.62 -13.31
CA SER A 141 -22.08 -5.79 -12.44
C SER A 141 -21.09 -5.91 -11.28
N SER A 142 -19.89 -5.34 -11.41
CA SER A 142 -18.86 -5.33 -10.34
C SER A 142 -19.35 -4.68 -9.05
N ARG A 143 -20.25 -3.68 -9.12
CA ARG A 143 -20.83 -3.04 -7.93
C ARG A 143 -21.57 -4.01 -7.01
N ARG A 144 -22.08 -5.11 -7.57
CA ARG A 144 -22.80 -6.15 -6.83
C ARG A 144 -21.90 -7.33 -6.48
N ILE A 145 -21.04 -7.75 -7.41
CA ILE A 145 -20.26 -8.99 -7.26
C ILE A 145 -18.96 -8.74 -6.48
N THR A 146 -18.30 -7.61 -6.76
CA THR A 146 -16.98 -7.25 -6.24
C THR A 146 -16.92 -5.76 -5.88
N PRO A 147 -17.80 -5.27 -4.96
CA PRO A 147 -17.92 -3.85 -4.65
C PRO A 147 -16.60 -3.20 -4.17
N LEU A 148 -15.69 -3.99 -3.59
CA LEU A 148 -14.38 -3.52 -3.13
C LEU A 148 -13.39 -3.20 -4.26
N TRP A 149 -13.63 -3.74 -5.45
CA TRP A 149 -12.81 -3.48 -6.65
C TRP A 149 -13.50 -2.53 -7.62
N ALA A 150 -14.66 -1.98 -7.26
CA ALA A 150 -15.44 -1.08 -8.10
C ALA A 150 -14.65 0.14 -8.60
N THR A 151 -13.64 0.58 -7.84
CA THR A 151 -12.78 1.73 -8.12
C THR A 151 -11.39 1.34 -8.65
N CYS A 152 -11.12 0.05 -8.88
CA CYS A 152 -9.93 -0.40 -9.59
C CYS A 152 -10.02 -0.03 -11.08
N PRO A 153 -8.89 -0.10 -11.82
CA PRO A 153 -8.92 -0.03 -13.28
C PRO A 153 -9.92 -1.04 -13.86
N GLY A 154 -10.63 -0.62 -14.90
CA GLY A 154 -11.56 -1.45 -15.65
C GLY A 154 -10.87 -2.35 -16.66
N TRP A 155 -11.68 -3.10 -17.41
CA TRP A 155 -11.23 -3.90 -18.54
C TRP A 155 -11.73 -3.27 -19.83
N ASN A 156 -11.02 -3.52 -20.94
CA ASN A 156 -11.49 -3.16 -22.27
C ASN A 156 -11.98 -4.42 -22.99
N ASP A 157 -13.26 -4.41 -23.40
CA ASP A 157 -13.89 -5.54 -24.09
C ASP A 157 -13.30 -5.81 -25.48
N ASP A 158 -12.58 -4.85 -26.07
CA ASP A 158 -11.89 -5.00 -27.35
C ASP A 158 -10.52 -5.70 -27.24
N TRP A 159 -10.06 -6.00 -26.02
CA TRP A 159 -8.80 -6.71 -25.82
C TRP A 159 -8.89 -8.17 -26.26
N ASP A 160 -7.88 -8.63 -26.98
CA ASP A 160 -7.74 -10.06 -27.24
C ASP A 160 -7.30 -10.83 -25.99
N VAL A 161 -7.29 -12.16 -26.10
CA VAL A 161 -6.89 -13.05 -24.99
C VAL A 161 -5.45 -12.80 -24.55
N ILE A 162 -4.56 -12.38 -25.47
CA ILE A 162 -3.15 -12.13 -25.16
C ILE A 162 -3.03 -10.86 -24.33
N GLU A 163 -3.69 -9.78 -24.73
CA GLU A 163 -3.68 -8.51 -24.00
C GLU A 163 -4.38 -8.63 -22.66
N THR A 164 -5.48 -9.39 -22.57
CA THR A 164 -6.14 -9.68 -21.29
C THR A 164 -5.17 -10.39 -20.34
N ARG A 165 -4.46 -11.42 -20.81
CA ARG A 165 -3.44 -12.12 -19.99
C ARG A 165 -2.27 -11.24 -19.61
N ARG A 166 -1.85 -10.33 -20.50
CA ARG A 166 -0.80 -9.34 -20.16
C ARG A 166 -1.30 -8.43 -19.06
N GLU A 167 -2.52 -7.89 -19.15
CA GLU A 167 -3.07 -7.03 -18.10
C GLU A 167 -3.18 -7.77 -16.75
N GLU A 168 -3.62 -9.04 -16.73
CA GLU A 168 -3.60 -9.86 -15.52
C GLU A 168 -2.20 -9.96 -14.89
N GLN A 169 -1.15 -10.06 -15.71
CA GLN A 169 0.24 -10.11 -15.25
C GLN A 169 0.74 -8.73 -14.77
N ARG A 170 0.33 -7.62 -15.42
CA ARG A 170 0.63 -6.26 -14.96
C ARG A 170 0.01 -6.00 -13.58
N GLU A 171 -1.27 -6.33 -13.42
CA GLU A 171 -1.99 -6.20 -12.14
C GLU A 171 -1.35 -7.04 -11.03
N LEU A 172 -0.87 -8.25 -11.35
CA LEU A 172 -0.10 -9.07 -10.42
C LEU A 172 1.18 -8.35 -9.96
N VAL A 173 1.97 -7.80 -10.89
CA VAL A 173 3.21 -7.07 -10.58
C VAL A 173 2.92 -5.86 -9.71
N TRP A 174 1.93 -5.04 -10.05
CA TRP A 174 1.60 -3.84 -9.28
C TRP A 174 1.04 -4.18 -7.89
N THR A 175 0.19 -5.22 -7.79
CA THR A 175 -0.30 -5.70 -6.49
C THR A 175 0.84 -6.22 -5.62
N ALA A 176 1.80 -6.95 -6.21
CA ALA A 176 2.97 -7.43 -5.51
C ALA A 176 3.86 -6.27 -5.01
N LEU A 177 4.01 -5.18 -5.76
CA LEU A 177 4.69 -3.97 -5.30
C LEU A 177 3.95 -3.33 -4.11
N TYR A 178 2.62 -3.22 -4.18
CA TYR A 178 1.81 -2.66 -3.08
C TYR A 178 1.97 -3.47 -1.81
N LEU A 179 1.88 -4.79 -1.90
CA LEU A 179 2.14 -5.68 -0.77
C LEU A 179 3.56 -5.50 -0.25
N THR A 180 4.56 -5.52 -1.14
CA THR A 180 5.97 -5.33 -0.78
C THR A 180 6.14 -4.05 0.03
N SER A 181 5.64 -2.91 -0.45
CA SER A 181 5.76 -1.64 0.28
C SER A 181 5.11 -1.69 1.68
N GLY A 182 3.95 -2.34 1.82
CA GLY A 182 3.29 -2.57 3.11
C GLY A 182 4.15 -3.42 4.04
N PHE A 183 4.70 -4.52 3.53
CA PHE A 183 5.64 -5.37 4.26
C PHE A 183 6.87 -4.59 4.71
N LEU A 184 7.47 -3.80 3.83
CA LEU A 184 8.67 -3.02 4.16
C LEU A 184 8.40 -1.94 5.21
N SER A 185 7.20 -1.35 5.22
CA SER A 185 6.80 -0.42 6.28
C SER A 185 6.64 -1.09 7.66
N HIS A 186 6.34 -2.39 7.69
CA HIS A 186 6.03 -3.13 8.92
C HIS A 186 7.22 -3.94 9.45
N TYR A 187 8.08 -4.44 8.55
CA TYR A 187 9.12 -5.43 8.83
C TYR A 187 10.47 -4.94 8.32
N SER A 188 11.25 -4.34 9.21
CA SER A 188 12.62 -3.89 8.89
C SER A 188 13.54 -5.04 8.43
N SER A 189 13.27 -6.28 8.85
CA SER A 189 14.09 -7.44 8.48
C SER A 189 13.98 -7.82 7.00
N VAL A 190 12.87 -7.50 6.34
CA VAL A 190 12.66 -7.76 4.90
C VAL A 190 13.62 -6.90 4.06
N MET A 191 14.05 -5.76 4.60
CA MET A 191 14.97 -4.84 3.92
C MET A 191 16.38 -5.40 3.72
N SER A 192 16.77 -6.40 4.51
CA SER A 192 18.04 -7.11 4.32
C SER A 192 18.06 -7.99 3.05
N GLN A 193 16.90 -8.22 2.43
CA GLN A 193 16.75 -9.08 1.27
C GLN A 193 16.51 -8.20 0.04
N ASN A 194 17.45 -8.24 -0.89
CA ASN A 194 17.44 -7.45 -2.13
C ASN A 194 16.31 -7.87 -3.09
N LEU A 195 15.06 -7.53 -2.79
CA LEU A 195 13.89 -7.82 -3.62
C LEU A 195 13.96 -7.08 -4.96
N SER A 196 13.65 -7.79 -6.04
CA SER A 196 13.68 -7.25 -7.41
C SER A 196 12.53 -6.28 -7.65
N ILE A 197 11.36 -6.56 -7.08
CA ILE A 197 10.17 -5.74 -7.16
C ILE A 197 10.27 -4.43 -6.36
N ALA A 198 11.20 -4.33 -5.40
CA ALA A 198 11.45 -3.09 -4.68
C ALA A 198 12.26 -2.07 -5.50
N LYS A 199 12.88 -2.51 -6.61
CA LYS A 199 13.81 -1.73 -7.43
C LYS A 199 13.09 -1.16 -8.66
N ALA A 200 12.82 0.14 -8.64
CA ALA A 200 12.09 0.82 -9.71
C ALA A 200 12.66 0.59 -11.12
N TRP A 201 13.98 0.52 -11.27
CA TRP A 201 14.64 0.32 -12.58
C TRP A 201 14.42 -1.06 -13.20
N ASN A 202 13.88 -2.02 -12.44
CA ASN A 202 13.50 -3.30 -13.01
C ASN A 202 12.18 -3.22 -13.79
N PHE A 203 11.34 -2.22 -13.53
CA PHE A 203 10.03 -2.10 -14.16
C PHE A 203 10.16 -1.55 -15.58
N LYS A 204 9.71 -2.35 -16.54
CA LYS A 204 9.40 -1.99 -17.93
C LYS A 204 7.98 -2.49 -18.24
N VAL A 205 7.06 -2.09 -17.37
CA VAL A 205 5.65 -2.47 -17.37
C VAL A 205 4.82 -1.19 -17.39
N PHE A 206 3.72 -1.18 -18.13
CA PHE A 206 2.77 -0.07 -18.07
C PHE A 206 2.23 0.11 -16.66
N PHE A 207 2.04 1.36 -16.24
CA PHE A 207 1.37 1.67 -14.98
C PHE A 207 -0.06 1.12 -14.96
N PRO A 208 -0.66 0.94 -13.76
CA PRO A 208 -2.05 0.51 -13.66
C PRO A 208 -2.97 1.44 -14.47
N ALA A 209 -3.93 0.84 -15.18
CA ALA A 209 -4.83 1.48 -16.13
C ALA A 209 -4.17 2.12 -17.36
N GLU A 210 -2.84 2.20 -17.48
CA GLU A 210 -2.17 2.98 -18.53
C GLU A 210 -2.59 2.52 -19.94
N ARG A 211 -2.82 1.21 -20.11
CA ARG A 211 -3.29 0.63 -21.37
C ARG A 211 -4.70 1.09 -21.78
N LEU A 212 -5.55 1.45 -20.81
CA LEU A 212 -6.93 1.90 -21.06
C LEU A 212 -7.01 3.29 -21.69
N PHE A 213 -5.96 4.11 -21.54
CA PHE A 213 -5.92 5.50 -22.02
C PHE A 213 -5.37 5.64 -23.46
N GLY A 214 -5.18 4.53 -24.19
CA GLY A 214 -4.65 4.55 -25.57
C GLY A 214 -5.50 3.74 -26.55
N THR A 215 -5.46 4.12 -27.82
CA THR A 215 -5.94 3.27 -28.93
C THR A 215 -4.86 2.25 -29.32
N PRO A 216 -5.19 1.12 -29.97
CA PRO A 216 -4.21 0.10 -30.34
C PRO A 216 -3.04 0.59 -31.22
N GLN A 217 -3.20 1.73 -31.91
CA GLN A 217 -2.21 2.28 -32.85
C GLN A 217 -1.50 3.57 -32.39
N MET A 218 -1.82 4.16 -31.23
CA MET A 218 -1.17 5.39 -30.75
C MET A 218 -0.31 5.16 -29.51
N GLN A 219 0.73 6.00 -29.36
CA GLN A 219 1.49 6.13 -28.12
C GLN A 219 0.52 6.38 -26.95
N VAL A 220 0.76 5.68 -25.84
CA VAL A 220 0.03 5.89 -24.60
C VAL A 220 0.04 7.37 -24.24
N ASP A 221 -1.14 7.93 -23.97
CA ASP A 221 -1.29 9.32 -23.55
C ASP A 221 -0.53 9.55 -22.23
N LEU A 222 0.24 10.65 -22.15
CA LEU A 222 0.89 11.05 -20.91
C LEU A 222 -0.12 11.22 -19.76
N ALA A 223 -1.37 11.59 -20.06
CA ALA A 223 -2.47 11.64 -19.10
C ALA A 223 -2.67 10.31 -18.34
N ALA A 224 -2.39 9.18 -18.99
CA ALA A 224 -2.49 7.85 -18.40
C ALA A 224 -1.55 7.66 -17.20
N LYS A 225 -0.32 8.19 -17.32
CA LYS A 225 0.73 8.15 -16.29
C LYS A 225 0.44 9.09 -15.11
N HIS A 226 -0.57 9.95 -15.25
CA HIS A 226 -1.09 10.84 -14.21
C HIS A 226 -2.45 10.40 -13.69
N SER A 227 -2.96 9.23 -14.11
CA SER A 227 -4.16 8.64 -13.51
C SER A 227 -3.95 8.36 -12.02
N ILE A 228 -5.04 8.29 -11.25
CA ILE A 228 -4.95 8.06 -9.80
C ILE A 228 -4.22 6.75 -9.47
N TRP A 229 -4.40 5.71 -10.30
CA TRP A 229 -3.75 4.41 -10.11
C TRP A 229 -2.26 4.45 -10.47
N ALA A 230 -1.88 5.15 -11.54
CA ALA A 230 -0.48 5.39 -11.88
C ALA A 230 0.24 6.22 -10.79
N LEU A 231 -0.41 7.26 -10.26
CA LEU A 231 0.13 8.04 -9.15
C LEU A 231 0.32 7.18 -7.90
N GLN A 232 -0.64 6.30 -7.58
CA GLN A 232 -0.49 5.35 -6.48
C GLN A 232 0.72 4.43 -6.70
N ALA A 233 0.87 3.85 -7.89
CA ALA A 233 2.06 3.05 -8.24
C ALA A 233 3.37 3.82 -8.04
N ARG A 234 3.44 5.07 -8.49
CA ARG A 234 4.61 5.94 -8.30
C ARG A 234 4.91 6.21 -6.84
N CYS A 235 3.90 6.41 -5.99
CA CYS A 235 4.10 6.56 -4.53
C CYS A 235 4.83 5.34 -3.96
N HIS A 236 4.36 4.13 -4.30
CA HIS A 236 4.95 2.88 -3.83
C HIS A 236 6.37 2.67 -4.36
N MET A 237 6.61 2.90 -5.66
CA MET A 237 7.96 2.81 -6.24
C MET A 237 8.94 3.78 -5.60
N LEU A 238 8.50 5.01 -5.33
CA LEU A 238 9.33 6.03 -4.69
C LEU A 238 9.69 5.60 -3.27
N TYR A 239 8.72 5.13 -2.49
CA TYR A 239 8.93 4.65 -1.13
C TYR A 239 9.93 3.48 -1.08
N THR A 240 9.74 2.44 -1.90
CA THR A 240 10.65 1.28 -1.91
C THR A 240 12.04 1.66 -2.43
N SER A 241 12.15 2.62 -3.34
CA SER A 241 13.44 3.13 -3.81
C SER A 241 14.18 3.90 -2.71
N CYS A 242 13.48 4.73 -1.93
CA CYS A 242 14.07 5.45 -0.80
C CYS A 242 14.60 4.48 0.26
N LEU A 243 13.84 3.43 0.58
CA LEU A 243 14.28 2.38 1.50
C LEU A 243 15.48 1.61 0.95
N SER A 244 15.47 1.25 -0.33
CA SER A 244 16.58 0.54 -0.97
C SER A 244 17.87 1.36 -0.91
N VAL A 245 17.82 2.64 -1.28
CA VAL A 245 18.99 3.53 -1.23
C VAL A 245 19.46 3.77 0.21
N HIS A 246 18.53 3.86 1.16
CA HIS A 246 18.87 4.02 2.57
C HIS A 246 19.71 2.84 3.10
N HIS A 247 19.26 1.62 2.83
CA HIS A 247 19.90 0.39 3.31
C HIS A 247 21.10 -0.07 2.46
N ASP A 248 21.30 0.49 1.26
CA ASP A 248 22.45 0.14 0.43
C ASP A 248 23.73 0.81 0.95
N GLU A 249 24.61 0.02 1.57
CA GLU A 249 25.90 0.48 2.09
C GLU A 249 26.92 0.81 0.99
N SER A 250 26.68 0.40 -0.26
CA SER A 250 27.58 0.69 -1.38
C SER A 250 27.42 2.10 -1.95
N ILE A 251 26.30 2.77 -1.65
CA ILE A 251 26.02 4.14 -2.10
C ILE A 251 26.66 5.14 -1.14
N SER A 252 27.40 6.11 -1.68
CA SER A 252 28.04 7.13 -0.85
C SER A 252 27.02 8.02 -0.13
N GLU A 253 27.35 8.50 1.06
CA GLU A 253 26.46 9.41 1.81
C GLU A 253 26.13 10.70 1.02
N TYR A 254 27.05 11.16 0.17
CA TYR A 254 26.81 12.28 -0.73
C TYR A 254 25.72 11.97 -1.75
N ASP A 255 25.80 10.80 -2.41
CA ASP A 255 24.82 10.37 -3.41
C ASP A 255 23.46 10.07 -2.76
N LYS A 256 23.45 9.50 -1.54
CA LYS A 256 22.23 9.35 -0.75
C LYS A 256 21.58 10.70 -0.44
N GLY A 257 22.38 11.71 -0.09
CA GLY A 257 21.91 13.08 0.10
C GLY A 257 21.28 13.69 -1.16
N GLN A 258 21.92 13.54 -2.32
CA GLN A 258 21.37 14.01 -3.60
C GLN A 258 20.06 13.28 -3.97
N PHE A 259 20.03 11.96 -3.79
CA PHE A 259 18.83 11.16 -3.98
C PHE A 259 17.69 11.65 -3.08
N ALA A 260 17.97 11.92 -1.81
CA ALA A 260 16.99 12.40 -0.83
C ALA A 260 16.35 13.73 -1.25
N VAL A 261 17.14 14.70 -1.74
CA VAL A 261 16.62 15.97 -2.26
C VAL A 261 15.68 15.74 -3.44
N GLN A 262 16.08 14.91 -4.39
CA GLN A 262 15.25 14.61 -5.56
C GLN A 262 13.98 13.85 -5.18
N ALA A 263 14.07 12.92 -4.24
CA ALA A 263 12.92 12.16 -3.75
C ALA A 263 11.91 13.08 -3.08
N TRP A 264 12.37 14.05 -2.28
CA TRP A 264 11.51 15.07 -1.70
C TRP A 264 10.77 15.88 -2.76
N LEU A 265 11.47 16.38 -3.78
CA LEU A 265 10.85 17.13 -4.87
C LEU A 265 9.80 16.29 -5.62
N GLU A 266 10.09 15.02 -5.86
CA GLU A 266 9.14 14.09 -6.47
C GLU A 266 7.90 13.88 -5.58
N THR A 267 8.05 13.77 -4.26
CA THR A 267 6.88 13.66 -3.36
C THR A 267 5.95 14.87 -3.46
N GLU A 268 6.51 16.09 -3.54
CA GLU A 268 5.72 17.31 -3.68
C GLU A 268 5.03 17.38 -5.05
N GLN A 269 5.69 16.94 -6.12
CA GLN A 269 5.07 16.85 -7.44
C GLN A 269 3.90 15.86 -7.46
N ILE A 270 4.10 14.64 -6.95
CA ILE A 270 3.03 13.62 -6.88
C ILE A 270 1.88 14.13 -6.02
N LYS A 271 2.16 14.80 -4.90
CA LYS A 271 1.13 15.41 -4.05
C LYS A 271 0.31 16.45 -4.81
N GLN A 272 0.94 17.37 -5.55
CA GLN A 272 0.24 18.35 -6.39
C GLN A 272 -0.62 17.66 -7.46
N MET A 273 -0.10 16.61 -8.10
CA MET A 273 -0.86 15.80 -9.05
C MET A 273 -2.10 15.18 -8.39
N LEU A 274 -1.96 14.56 -7.22
CA LEU A 274 -3.09 14.00 -6.46
C LEU A 274 -4.12 15.06 -6.09
N GLU A 275 -3.69 16.26 -5.68
CA GLU A 275 -4.58 17.39 -5.36
C GLU A 275 -5.34 17.95 -6.57
N SER A 276 -4.84 17.70 -7.79
CA SER A 276 -5.54 18.10 -9.01
C SER A 276 -6.66 17.15 -9.45
N HIS A 277 -6.71 15.93 -8.88
CA HIS A 277 -7.76 14.97 -9.19
C HIS A 277 -9.09 15.35 -8.54
N THR A 278 -10.17 15.21 -9.30
CA THR A 278 -11.54 15.54 -8.87
C THR A 278 -12.41 14.31 -8.64
N CYS A 279 -11.84 13.10 -8.71
CA CYS A 279 -12.55 11.85 -8.51
C CYS A 279 -12.50 11.35 -7.06
N ASP A 280 -13.46 10.53 -6.66
CA ASP A 280 -13.53 9.93 -5.31
C ASP A 280 -12.72 8.62 -5.18
N ILE A 281 -11.93 8.24 -6.17
CA ILE A 281 -11.19 6.95 -6.19
C ILE A 281 -10.15 6.89 -5.06
N GLU A 282 -9.46 8.00 -4.79
CA GLU A 282 -8.48 8.07 -3.70
C GLU A 282 -9.12 7.76 -2.34
N LYS A 283 -10.32 8.30 -2.12
CA LYS A 283 -11.10 8.09 -0.90
C LYS A 283 -11.54 6.63 -0.75
N ALA A 284 -11.92 5.98 -1.85
CA ALA A 284 -12.25 4.55 -1.85
C ALA A 284 -11.05 3.66 -1.47
N ASN A 285 -9.83 4.11 -1.81
CA ASN A 285 -8.57 3.47 -1.41
C ASN A 285 -8.01 4.00 -0.07
N LEU A 286 -8.84 4.63 0.76
CA LEU A 286 -8.48 5.16 2.10
C LEU A 286 -7.26 6.10 2.09
N TYR A 287 -7.04 6.83 0.99
CA TYR A 287 -5.89 7.72 0.83
C TYR A 287 -4.53 7.01 1.00
N PHE A 288 -4.45 5.70 0.68
CA PHE A 288 -3.24 4.90 0.87
C PHE A 288 -2.02 5.47 0.13
N GLY A 289 -2.22 6.06 -1.06
CA GLY A 289 -1.17 6.78 -1.79
C GLY A 289 -0.58 7.96 -0.97
N ARG A 290 -1.41 8.80 -0.36
CA ARG A 290 -0.97 9.91 0.52
C ARG A 290 -0.27 9.42 1.77
N GLN A 291 -0.73 8.29 2.33
CA GLN A 291 -0.06 7.67 3.46
C GLN A 291 1.39 7.28 3.09
N ILE A 292 1.57 6.60 1.95
CA ILE A 292 2.90 6.18 1.48
C ILE A 292 3.79 7.37 1.12
N LEU A 293 3.22 8.44 0.54
CA LEU A 293 3.98 9.68 0.31
C LEU A 293 4.46 10.29 1.61
N PHE A 294 3.61 10.35 2.63
CA PHE A 294 4.00 10.87 3.93
C PHE A 294 5.08 10.00 4.59
N ASP A 295 4.95 8.68 4.52
CA ASP A 295 5.97 7.74 5.02
C ASP A 295 7.31 7.96 4.30
N THR A 296 7.27 8.21 2.99
CA THR A 296 8.45 8.58 2.19
C THR A 296 9.06 9.90 2.66
N GLN A 297 8.24 10.93 2.88
CA GLN A 297 8.69 12.24 3.35
C GLN A 297 9.35 12.13 4.73
N ASN A 298 8.75 11.39 5.66
CA ASN A 298 9.32 11.16 6.98
C ASN A 298 10.64 10.40 6.92
N LEU A 299 10.73 9.36 6.09
CA LEU A 299 11.98 8.62 5.87
C LEU A 299 13.06 9.56 5.36
N VAL A 300 12.75 10.37 4.34
CA VAL A 300 13.69 11.32 3.76
C VAL A 300 14.14 12.37 4.79
N SER A 301 13.18 12.95 5.52
CA SER A 301 13.45 13.99 6.53
C SER A 301 14.26 13.47 7.71
N SER A 302 13.93 12.29 8.25
CA SER A 302 14.61 11.74 9.43
C SER A 302 16.02 11.23 9.14
N GLN A 303 16.26 10.69 7.94
CA GLN A 303 17.54 10.03 7.62
C GLN A 303 18.54 10.96 6.93
N TYR A 304 18.08 11.99 6.22
CA TYR A 304 18.94 12.83 5.39
C TYR A 304 18.99 14.29 5.82
N THR A 305 18.48 14.64 7.01
CA THR A 305 18.51 16.02 7.56
C THR A 305 19.91 16.63 7.52
N ARG A 306 20.94 15.80 7.72
CA ARG A 306 22.36 16.22 7.73
C ARG A 306 22.95 16.51 6.34
N TYR A 307 22.31 16.09 5.26
CA TYR A 307 22.84 16.18 3.88
C TYR A 307 22.04 17.07 2.94
N VAL A 308 20.93 17.65 3.40
CA VAL A 308 20.08 18.52 2.58
C VAL A 308 20.31 19.99 2.97
N PRO A 309 21.19 20.73 2.26
CA PRO A 309 21.48 22.12 2.55
C PRO A 309 20.43 23.03 1.89
N HIS A 310 19.13 22.78 2.12
CA HIS A 310 18.09 23.70 1.68
C HIS A 310 17.53 24.49 2.87
N PRO A 311 17.47 25.83 2.81
CA PRO A 311 17.09 26.68 3.95
C PRO A 311 15.73 26.34 4.58
N SER A 312 14.86 25.65 3.85
CA SER A 312 13.50 25.30 4.29
C SER A 312 13.33 23.86 4.76
N ILE A 313 14.26 22.95 4.44
CA ILE A 313 14.20 21.52 4.82
C ILE A 313 15.13 21.26 6.03
N GLY A 314 16.04 22.18 6.34
CA GLY A 314 16.81 22.14 7.59
C GLY A 314 16.10 22.78 8.79
N ASP A 315 14.96 23.45 8.58
CA ASP A 315 14.21 24.12 9.64
C ASP A 315 13.29 23.11 10.36
N PRO A 316 13.55 22.78 11.63
CA PRO A 316 12.70 21.88 12.41
C PRO A 316 11.24 22.36 12.47
N LEU A 317 11.00 23.67 12.38
CA LEU A 317 9.65 24.25 12.41
C LEU A 317 8.83 23.89 11.17
N PHE A 318 9.46 23.84 9.99
CA PHE A 318 8.76 23.49 8.75
C PHE A 318 8.33 22.02 8.73
N HIS A 319 9.19 21.11 9.21
CA HIS A 319 8.84 19.69 9.37
C HIS A 319 7.74 19.49 10.39
N ARG A 320 7.81 20.25 11.50
CA ARG A 320 6.76 20.26 12.51
C ARG A 320 5.41 20.69 11.92
N ASP A 321 5.36 21.76 11.13
CA ASP A 321 4.11 22.24 10.53
C ASP A 321 3.50 21.24 9.54
N LYS A 322 4.34 20.58 8.72
CA LYS A 322 3.88 19.50 7.82
C LYS A 322 3.39 18.28 8.58
N ALA A 323 4.10 17.85 9.62
CA ALA A 323 3.69 16.75 10.47
C ALA A 323 2.37 17.08 11.17
N GLU A 324 2.22 18.29 11.72
CA GLU A 324 0.98 18.74 12.35
C GLU A 324 -0.19 18.79 11.36
N LEU A 325 0.02 19.34 10.15
CA LEU A 325 -0.98 19.37 9.09
C LEU A 325 -1.42 17.96 8.69
N TRP A 326 -0.47 17.04 8.53
CA TRP A 326 -0.77 15.66 8.19
C TRP A 326 -1.52 14.96 9.33
N LEU A 327 -1.11 15.13 10.59
CA LEU A 327 -1.82 14.56 11.75
C LEU A 327 -3.26 15.10 11.83
N ARG A 328 -3.48 16.39 11.53
CA ARG A 328 -4.84 16.96 11.42
C ARG A 328 -5.64 16.32 10.28
N HIS A 329 -5.03 16.09 9.12
CA HIS A 329 -5.66 15.37 8.01
C HIS A 329 -6.00 13.92 8.39
N GLN A 330 -5.07 13.19 8.99
CA GLN A 330 -5.27 11.82 9.48
C GLN A 330 -6.37 11.76 10.52
N LYS A 331 -6.49 12.74 11.41
CA LYS A 331 -7.60 12.84 12.36
C LYS A 331 -8.95 12.89 11.64
N ASN A 332 -9.07 13.67 10.57
CA ASN A 332 -10.30 13.74 9.78
C ASN A 332 -10.58 12.44 9.02
N VAL A 333 -9.56 11.84 8.39
CA VAL A 333 -9.68 10.56 7.69
C VAL A 333 -10.10 9.46 8.68
N MET A 334 -9.46 9.40 9.85
CA MET A 334 -9.74 8.42 10.88
C MET A 334 -11.12 8.61 11.49
N GLN A 335 -11.56 9.85 11.76
CA GLN A 335 -12.92 10.11 12.21
C GLN A 335 -13.96 9.67 11.18
N GLY A 336 -13.72 9.93 9.89
CA GLY A 336 -14.58 9.46 8.81
C GLY A 336 -14.60 7.93 8.71
N PHE A 337 -13.44 7.29 8.82
CA PHE A 337 -13.30 5.85 8.83
C PHE A 337 -14.00 5.22 10.03
N LEU A 338 -13.73 5.69 11.25
CA LEU A 338 -14.38 5.24 12.48
C LEU A 338 -15.89 5.51 12.49
N ALA A 339 -16.37 6.61 11.89
CA ALA A 339 -17.80 6.87 11.72
C ALA A 339 -18.45 5.89 10.72
N ALA A 340 -17.73 5.53 9.66
CA ALA A 340 -18.17 4.48 8.74
C ALA A 340 -18.17 3.11 9.45
N LEU A 341 -17.19 2.84 10.31
CA LEU A 341 -17.12 1.63 11.12
C LEU A 341 -18.20 1.57 12.22
N SER A 342 -18.54 2.68 12.86
CA SER A 342 -19.55 2.74 13.93
C SER A 342 -20.99 2.75 13.42
N ARG A 343 -21.24 3.21 12.18
CA ARG A 343 -22.51 2.91 11.49
C ARG A 343 -22.65 1.43 11.13
N VAL A 344 -21.54 0.70 11.12
CA VAL A 344 -21.43 -0.69 10.71
C VAL A 344 -21.52 -1.65 11.90
N THR A 345 -21.18 -1.22 13.12
CA THR A 345 -21.38 -1.99 14.37
C THR A 345 -22.86 -2.20 14.77
N GLY A 346 -23.81 -1.72 13.97
CA GLY A 346 -25.26 -1.96 14.13
C GLY A 346 -25.98 -2.48 12.88
N SER A 347 -25.26 -2.77 11.78
CA SER A 347 -25.82 -3.33 10.55
C SER A 347 -25.20 -4.71 10.27
N LYS A 348 -25.96 -5.64 9.69
CA LYS A 348 -25.50 -7.00 9.32
C LYS A 348 -24.35 -7.04 8.31
N GLU A 349 -23.85 -5.89 7.84
CA GLU A 349 -22.73 -5.75 6.90
C GLU A 349 -21.43 -5.29 7.61
N ASN A 350 -21.00 -6.03 8.64
CA ASN A 350 -19.81 -5.71 9.42
C ASN A 350 -18.51 -5.86 8.59
N SER A 351 -18.11 -4.77 7.90
CA SER A 351 -16.96 -4.72 6.97
C SER A 351 -15.61 -5.10 7.59
N LEU A 352 -15.40 -4.95 8.91
CA LEU A 352 -14.13 -5.36 9.56
C LEU A 352 -14.05 -6.84 9.89
N ALA A 353 -15.19 -7.50 10.13
CA ALA A 353 -15.25 -8.93 10.42
C ALA A 353 -14.74 -9.79 9.26
N THR A 354 -14.51 -9.19 8.10
CA THR A 354 -13.94 -9.84 6.91
C THR A 354 -12.58 -9.29 6.48
N ARG A 355 -11.90 -8.51 7.33
CA ARG A 355 -10.65 -7.80 6.98
C ARG A 355 -9.53 -8.02 8.00
N PRO A 356 -9.03 -9.26 8.14
CA PRO A 356 -7.94 -9.59 9.07
C PRO A 356 -6.64 -8.83 8.79
N TYR A 357 -6.41 -8.38 7.55
CA TYR A 357 -5.22 -7.63 7.17
C TYR A 357 -5.15 -6.21 7.79
N PHE A 358 -6.28 -5.63 8.22
CA PHE A 358 -6.26 -4.30 8.85
C PHE A 358 -5.64 -4.30 10.24
N THR A 359 -5.54 -5.45 10.91
CA THR A 359 -4.91 -5.57 12.25
C THR A 359 -3.52 -4.94 12.26
N PHE A 360 -2.67 -5.34 11.31
CA PHE A 360 -1.30 -4.83 11.22
C PHE A 360 -1.24 -3.38 10.75
N TRP A 361 -2.16 -2.97 9.88
CA TRP A 361 -2.26 -1.56 9.47
C TRP A 361 -2.49 -0.63 10.67
N PHE A 362 -3.37 -1.00 11.60
CA PHE A 362 -3.57 -0.23 12.84
C PHE A 362 -2.32 -0.20 13.71
N HIS A 363 -1.61 -1.32 13.86
CA HIS A 363 -0.34 -1.35 14.60
C HIS A 363 0.69 -0.40 13.98
N ASP A 364 0.76 -0.33 12.66
CA ASP A 364 1.67 0.56 11.97
C ASP A 364 1.26 2.03 12.11
N GLN A 365 -0.03 2.35 12.15
CA GLN A 365 -0.47 3.71 12.48
C GLN A 365 -0.06 4.10 13.90
N LEU A 366 -0.30 3.22 14.89
CA LEU A 366 0.10 3.45 16.29
C LEU A 366 1.61 3.68 16.41
N ALA A 367 2.42 2.81 15.79
CA ALA A 367 3.87 2.94 15.78
C ALA A 367 4.31 4.28 15.18
N ARG A 368 3.79 4.64 14.00
CA ARG A 368 4.13 5.90 13.31
C ARG A 368 3.80 7.14 14.13
N TYR A 369 2.60 7.21 14.70
CA TYR A 369 2.20 8.37 15.50
C TYR A 369 3.02 8.47 16.79
N LEU A 370 3.34 7.35 17.43
CA LEU A 370 4.25 7.32 18.57
C LEU A 370 5.66 7.80 18.18
N ASP A 371 6.19 7.35 17.04
CA ASP A 371 7.51 7.76 16.57
C ASP A 371 7.56 9.27 16.25
N ILE A 372 6.49 9.83 15.65
CA ILE A 372 6.36 11.29 15.44
C ILE A 372 6.35 12.04 16.77
N TRP A 373 5.62 11.53 17.78
CA TRP A 373 5.60 12.15 19.11
C TRP A 373 6.95 12.06 19.82
N VAL A 374 7.68 10.94 19.68
CA VAL A 374 9.02 10.79 20.25
C VAL A 374 9.99 11.81 19.63
N GLN A 375 9.85 12.11 18.35
CA GLN A 375 10.64 13.13 17.66
C GLN A 375 10.28 14.55 18.09
N ASP A 376 8.99 14.85 18.29
CA ASP A 376 8.51 16.13 18.80
C ASP A 376 7.37 15.95 19.82
N PRO A 377 7.67 15.95 21.14
CA PRO A 377 6.66 15.78 22.18
C PRO A 377 5.62 16.91 22.26
N THR A 378 5.81 18.03 21.56
CA THR A 378 4.82 19.11 21.48
C THR A 378 3.62 18.74 20.60
N LEU A 379 3.77 17.76 19.70
CA LEU A 379 2.73 17.25 18.81
C LEU A 379 1.75 16.31 19.54
N ARG A 380 1.04 16.84 20.55
CA ARG A 380 0.06 16.07 21.36
C ARG A 380 -1.04 15.42 20.53
N ILE A 381 -1.37 15.98 19.36
CA ILE A 381 -2.32 15.39 18.41
C ILE A 381 -1.95 13.97 17.99
N ALA A 382 -0.66 13.62 17.98
CA ALA A 382 -0.21 12.26 17.69
C ALA A 382 -0.66 11.26 18.77
N LEU A 383 -0.57 11.62 20.05
CA LEU A 383 -1.06 10.79 21.15
C LEU A 383 -2.59 10.68 21.14
N ASP A 384 -3.30 11.79 20.84
CA ASP A 384 -4.76 11.76 20.68
C ASP A 384 -5.21 10.78 19.58
N LEU A 385 -4.45 10.70 18.48
CA LEU A 385 -4.71 9.76 17.40
C LEU A 385 -4.43 8.32 17.84
N CYS A 386 -3.34 8.07 18.56
CA CYS A 386 -3.05 6.75 19.11
C CYS A 386 -4.19 6.24 20.00
N VAL A 387 -4.67 7.07 20.93
CA VAL A 387 -5.77 6.72 21.84
C VAL A 387 -7.06 6.43 21.07
N GLN A 388 -7.37 7.21 20.03
CA GLN A 388 -8.53 6.96 19.15
C GLN A 388 -8.43 5.66 18.35
N LEU A 389 -7.21 5.18 18.11
CA LEU A 389 -6.94 3.96 17.35
C LEU A 389 -6.97 2.67 18.18
N LEU A 390 -6.90 2.76 19.50
CA LEU A 390 -6.91 1.56 20.35
C LEU A 390 -8.21 0.75 20.20
N PRO A 391 -9.43 1.33 20.29
CA PRO A 391 -10.66 0.54 20.23
C PRO A 391 -10.81 -0.31 18.95
N PRO A 392 -10.62 0.22 17.72
CA PRO A 392 -10.73 -0.62 16.52
C PRO A 392 -9.58 -1.64 16.39
N ALA A 393 -8.38 -1.35 16.91
CA ALA A 393 -7.27 -2.29 16.92
C ALA A 393 -7.55 -3.47 17.86
N GLU A 394 -8.00 -3.17 19.08
CA GLU A 394 -8.42 -4.16 20.09
C GLU A 394 -9.58 -5.02 19.60
N TYR A 395 -10.57 -4.40 18.95
CA TYR A 395 -11.70 -5.11 18.35
C TYR A 395 -11.24 -6.09 17.25
N LEU A 396 -10.32 -5.68 16.36
CA LEU A 396 -9.80 -6.57 15.32
C LEU A 396 -8.96 -7.72 15.87
N MET A 397 -8.15 -7.49 16.90
CA MET A 397 -7.41 -8.57 17.58
C MET A 397 -8.34 -9.52 18.32
N GLY A 398 -9.46 -9.01 18.86
CA GLY A 398 -10.54 -9.85 19.36
C GLY A 398 -11.13 -10.72 18.24
N LEU A 399 -11.48 -10.12 17.08
CA LEU A 399 -12.05 -10.86 15.95
C LEU A 399 -11.08 -11.90 15.34
N PHE A 400 -9.79 -11.58 15.28
CA PHE A 400 -8.75 -12.40 14.65
C PHE A 400 -7.56 -12.59 15.60
N PRO A 401 -7.70 -13.45 16.62
CA PRO A 401 -6.65 -13.63 17.62
C PRO A 401 -5.39 -14.25 17.02
N SER A 402 -4.25 -13.62 17.32
CA SER A 402 -2.91 -14.06 16.95
C SER A 402 -1.92 -13.62 18.02
N ASN A 403 -1.11 -14.55 18.54
CA ASN A 403 -0.13 -14.24 19.57
C ASN A 403 0.85 -13.17 19.11
N TYR A 404 1.32 -13.25 17.85
CA TYR A 404 2.23 -12.26 17.27
C TYR A 404 1.60 -10.85 17.24
N ALA A 405 0.33 -10.75 16.85
CA ALA A 405 -0.36 -9.46 16.80
C ALA A 405 -0.54 -8.87 18.20
N ILE A 406 -0.96 -9.70 19.17
CA ILE A 406 -1.14 -9.29 20.57
C ILE A 406 0.17 -8.82 21.18
N GLU A 407 1.26 -9.59 21.05
CA GLU A 407 2.59 -9.22 21.57
C GLU A 407 3.06 -7.87 20.99
N LYS A 408 2.91 -7.68 19.68
CA LYS A 408 3.30 -6.42 19.02
C LYS A 408 2.44 -5.24 19.50
N TYR A 409 1.14 -5.45 19.65
CA TYR A 409 0.22 -4.42 20.15
C TYR A 409 0.54 -4.05 21.60
N GLU A 410 0.75 -5.03 22.49
CA GLU A 410 1.02 -4.77 23.91
C GLU A 410 2.30 -3.94 24.08
N ALA A 411 3.33 -4.19 23.27
CA ALA A 411 4.52 -3.35 23.23
C ALA A 411 4.22 -1.89 22.83
N LEU A 412 3.32 -1.68 21.86
CA LEU A 412 2.89 -0.33 21.44
C LEU A 412 2.01 0.34 22.49
N HIS A 413 1.11 -0.41 23.12
CA HIS A 413 0.23 0.07 24.19
C HIS A 413 1.04 0.55 25.39
N LEU A 414 2.05 -0.22 25.83
CA LEU A 414 2.96 0.18 26.91
C LEU A 414 3.69 1.50 26.57
N ARG A 415 4.25 1.61 25.35
CA ARG A 415 4.88 2.87 24.89
C ARG A 415 3.92 4.05 24.94
N LEU A 416 2.66 3.85 24.58
CA LEU A 416 1.63 4.89 24.63
C LEU A 416 1.26 5.27 26.06
N VAL A 417 1.11 4.31 26.97
CA VAL A 417 0.85 4.56 28.40
C VAL A 417 1.96 5.44 28.99
N ASP A 418 3.22 5.11 28.72
CA ASP A 418 4.37 5.89 29.18
C ASP A 418 4.36 7.31 28.61
N ALA A 419 4.07 7.47 27.32
CA ALA A 419 3.95 8.77 26.67
C ALA A 419 2.81 9.63 27.24
N CYS A 420 1.65 9.04 27.51
CA CYS A 420 0.50 9.70 28.15
C CYS A 420 0.85 10.15 29.58
N ASN A 421 1.49 9.28 30.36
CA ASN A 421 1.91 9.60 31.73
C ASN A 421 2.89 10.77 31.77
N CYS A 422 3.86 10.81 30.84
CA CYS A 422 4.83 11.91 30.73
C CYS A 422 4.20 13.27 30.35
N THR A 423 3.03 13.27 29.71
CA THR A 423 2.39 14.47 29.16
C THR A 423 1.16 14.93 29.93
N GLY A 424 0.75 14.18 30.97
CA GLY A 424 -0.45 14.45 31.76
C GLY A 424 -1.76 14.16 30.99
N ILE A 425 -1.68 13.43 29.87
CA ILE A 425 -2.86 12.91 29.16
C ILE A 425 -3.34 11.67 29.92
N PRO A 426 -4.65 11.47 30.12
CA PRO A 426 -5.16 10.25 30.75
C PRO A 426 -4.66 9.01 30.02
N ALA A 427 -3.99 8.12 30.74
CA ALA A 427 -3.52 6.87 30.18
C ALA A 427 -4.69 6.04 29.66
N PRO A 428 -4.53 5.32 28.54
CA PRO A 428 -5.54 4.42 28.03
C PRO A 428 -5.83 3.31 29.04
N SER A 429 -7.05 2.77 28.98
CA SER A 429 -7.41 1.58 29.78
C SER A 429 -6.55 0.37 29.39
N PRO A 430 -6.46 -0.64 30.27
CA PRO A 430 -5.83 -1.91 29.90
C PRO A 430 -6.47 -2.49 28.63
N PRO A 431 -5.69 -3.17 27.77
CA PRO A 431 -6.20 -3.76 26.54
C PRO A 431 -7.43 -4.63 26.75
N ASN A 432 -8.46 -4.44 25.93
CA ASN A 432 -9.69 -5.23 26.00
C ASN A 432 -10.04 -5.85 24.65
N TYR A 433 -9.73 -7.15 24.51
CA TYR A 433 -10.01 -7.90 23.28
C TYR A 433 -11.42 -8.52 23.23
N THR A 434 -12.33 -8.12 24.13
CA THR A 434 -13.69 -8.66 24.18
C THR A 434 -14.52 -8.15 23.00
N ILE A 435 -15.13 -9.07 22.26
CA ILE A 435 -16.07 -8.77 21.18
C ILE A 435 -17.45 -8.57 21.81
N LEU A 436 -18.04 -7.38 21.62
CA LEU A 436 -19.38 -7.03 22.09
C LEU A 436 -20.49 -7.79 21.33
#